data_AF-E3QS89-F1
#
_entry.id   AF-E3QS89-F1
#
_cell.length_a   1.000
_cell.length_b   1.000
_cell.length_c   1.000
_cell.angle_alpha   90.00
_cell.angle_beta   90.00
_cell.angle_gamma   90.00
#
_symmetry.space_group_name_H-M   'P 1'
#
loop_
_entity.id
_entity.type
_entity.pdbx_description
1 polymer ?
#
loop_
_entity_poly.entity_id
_entity_poly.type
_entity_poly.pdbx_seq_one_letter_code
_entity_poly.pdbx_strand_id
1 'polypeptide(L)'
;MLLKEQNGVLLFRGKITSVTRQIARGFTRGSVLLSSFDGNTSSSTSLFVEFENENLCAVLKQEGQQDKAIAVVPDIICFLDIANGAPLGISDYKFGLRVSVVALRAPPIWATEKGLKMGGPSAFGLNVEYKPVGTEAYEAPKSVWEMFGAE
;
A
#
# COMPACT_ATOMS: atom_id res chain seq x y z
N MET A 1 15.61 10.04 4.25
CA MET A 1 14.28 10.52 3.81
C MET A 1 13.35 9.30 3.69
N LEU A 2 12.50 9.10 4.70
CA LEU A 2 11.51 8.03 4.95
C LEU A 2 11.66 6.69 4.21
N LEU A 3 11.47 6.64 2.88
CA LEU A 3 11.54 5.41 2.09
C LEU A 3 12.87 4.68 2.26
N LYS A 4 14.00 5.40 2.25
CA LYS A 4 15.31 4.79 2.45
C LYS A 4 15.51 4.27 3.88
N GLU A 5 14.93 4.94 4.88
CA GLU A 5 15.08 4.56 6.29
C GLU A 5 14.15 3.43 6.71
N GLN A 6 13.04 3.25 6.01
CA GLN A 6 12.00 2.26 6.32
C GLN A 6 11.92 1.15 5.28
N ASN A 7 12.93 1.02 4.42
CA ASN A 7 12.96 0.05 3.31
C ASN A 7 11.68 0.07 2.45
N GLY A 8 11.19 1.30 2.23
CA GLY A 8 9.95 1.57 1.54
C GLY A 8 10.14 1.74 0.04
N VAL A 9 9.13 1.34 -0.71
CA VAL A 9 9.06 1.50 -2.17
C VAL A 9 7.94 2.47 -2.51
N LEU A 10 8.22 3.46 -3.36
CA LEU A 10 7.18 4.28 -3.97
C LEU A 10 6.46 3.45 -5.04
N LEU A 11 5.19 3.16 -4.84
CA LEU A 11 4.38 2.38 -5.78
C LEU A 11 3.77 3.26 -6.87
N PHE A 12 3.25 4.43 -6.47
CA PHE A 12 2.46 5.27 -7.37
C PHE A 12 2.39 6.72 -6.90
N ARG A 13 2.24 7.65 -7.83
CA ARG A 13 1.88 9.04 -7.57
C ARG A 13 0.70 9.41 -8.44
N GLY A 14 -0.38 9.88 -7.81
CA GLY A 14 -1.58 10.15 -8.57
C GLY A 14 -2.69 10.82 -7.79
N LYS A 15 -3.81 11.01 -8.48
CA LYS A 15 -5.03 11.59 -7.95
C LYS A 15 -6.06 10.49 -7.72
N ILE A 16 -6.72 10.50 -6.56
CA ILE A 16 -7.86 9.62 -6.32
C ILE A 16 -9.01 10.02 -7.25
N THR A 17 -9.47 9.09 -8.09
CA THR A 17 -10.55 9.28 -9.06
C THR A 17 -11.83 8.54 -8.67
N SER A 18 -11.76 7.57 -7.78
CA SER A 18 -12.94 6.90 -7.23
C SER A 18 -12.64 6.30 -5.87
N VAL A 19 -13.63 6.30 -4.98
CA VAL A 19 -13.60 5.59 -3.70
C VAL A 19 -14.94 4.89 -3.50
N THR A 20 -14.91 3.57 -3.40
CA THR A 20 -16.10 2.75 -3.12
C THR A 20 -15.96 2.17 -1.71
N ARG A 21 -17.02 2.28 -0.91
CA ARG A 21 -17.08 1.72 0.44
C ARG A 21 -18.35 0.90 0.59
N GLN A 22 -18.20 -0.27 1.17
CA GLN A 22 -19.30 -1.15 1.55
C GLN A 22 -19.08 -1.57 3.00
N ILE A 23 -20.09 -1.34 3.84
CA ILE A 23 -20.08 -1.87 5.20
C ILE A 23 -20.56 -3.31 5.09
N ALA A 24 -19.66 -4.25 5.34
CA ALA A 24 -19.96 -5.67 5.33
C ALA A 24 -19.46 -6.31 6.63
N ARG A 25 -20.34 -7.01 7.34
CA ARG A 25 -20.00 -7.79 8.55
C ARG A 25 -19.24 -7.01 9.64
N GLY A 26 -19.52 -5.70 9.77
CA GLY A 26 -18.89 -4.84 10.77
C GLY A 26 -17.56 -4.20 10.33
N PHE A 27 -17.07 -4.49 9.13
CA PHE A 27 -15.86 -3.88 8.57
C PHE A 27 -16.19 -3.01 7.36
N THR A 28 -15.40 -1.95 7.16
CA THR A 28 -15.51 -1.12 5.96
C THR A 28 -14.62 -1.71 4.88
N ARG A 29 -15.17 -2.55 4.01
CA ARG A 29 -14.44 -3.05 2.83
C ARG A 29 -14.65 -2.10 1.66
N GLY A 30 -13.63 -1.88 0.87
CA GLY A 30 -13.74 -0.95 -0.23
C GLY A 30 -12.56 -0.98 -1.18
N SER A 31 -12.58 -0.02 -2.09
CA SER A 31 -11.50 0.16 -3.05
C SER A 31 -11.30 1.63 -3.41
N VAL A 32 -10.05 2.00 -3.69
CA VAL A 32 -9.67 3.29 -4.24
C VAL A 32 -9.12 3.09 -5.64
N LEU A 33 -9.51 3.95 -6.58
CA LEU A 33 -8.88 4.07 -7.89
C LEU A 33 -8.10 5.38 -7.97
N LEU A 34 -6.87 5.31 -8.46
CA LEU A 34 -5.99 6.45 -8.69
C LEU A 34 -5.58 6.54 -10.15
N SER A 35 -5.60 7.75 -10.71
CA SER A 35 -4.99 8.05 -12.01
C SER A 35 -3.61 8.67 -11.82
N SER A 36 -2.65 8.32 -12.67
CA SER A 36 -1.34 8.99 -12.69
C SER A 36 -1.49 10.49 -12.92
N PHE A 37 -0.53 11.29 -12.45
CA PHE A 37 -0.47 12.72 -12.81
C PHE A 37 -0.04 12.94 -14.26
N ASP A 38 0.67 11.97 -14.84
CA ASP A 38 1.18 12.05 -16.20
C ASP A 38 0.07 11.72 -17.19
N GLY A 39 -0.79 12.70 -17.46
CA GLY A 39 -1.83 12.61 -18.49
C GLY A 39 -1.31 12.71 -19.94
N ASN A 40 -0.01 12.54 -20.16
CA ASN A 40 0.67 12.87 -21.42
C ASN A 40 1.42 11.71 -22.09
N THR A 41 1.32 10.49 -21.55
CA THR A 41 1.82 9.27 -22.18
C THR A 41 0.66 8.47 -22.77
N SER A 42 0.90 7.86 -23.93
CA SER A 42 -0.04 7.12 -24.77
C SER A 42 -0.69 5.88 -24.14
N SER A 43 -0.50 5.64 -22.84
CA SER A 43 -1.10 4.54 -22.07
C SER A 43 -1.59 5.07 -20.73
N SER A 44 -2.90 4.99 -20.52
CA SER A 44 -3.52 5.36 -19.25
C SER A 44 -3.07 4.38 -18.16
N THR A 45 -2.27 4.88 -17.19
CA THR A 45 -1.83 4.10 -16.03
C THR A 45 -2.66 4.48 -14.80
N SER A 46 -3.19 3.48 -14.12
CA SER A 46 -3.94 3.65 -12.88
C SER A 46 -3.51 2.66 -11.80
N LEU A 47 -3.74 3.02 -10.54
CA LEU A 47 -3.57 2.12 -9.40
C LEU A 47 -4.92 1.86 -8.76
N PHE A 48 -5.26 0.59 -8.63
CA PHE A 48 -6.43 0.12 -7.88
C PHE A 48 -5.97 -0.46 -6.55
N VAL A 49 -6.55 -0.01 -5.44
CA VAL A 49 -6.20 -0.50 -4.10
C VAL A 49 -7.45 -1.00 -3.39
N GLU A 50 -7.44 -2.27 -2.99
CA GLU A 50 -8.45 -2.86 -2.12
C GLU A 50 -8.10 -2.59 -0.66
N PHE A 51 -9.10 -2.32 0.19
CA PHE A 51 -8.89 -2.07 1.61
C PHE A 51 -10.01 -2.64 2.49
N GLU A 52 -9.69 -2.90 3.76
CA GLU A 52 -10.65 -3.11 4.85
C GLU A 52 -10.35 -2.15 6.01
N ASN A 53 -9.73 -2.63 7.10
CA ASN A 53 -9.17 -1.78 8.15
C ASN A 53 -7.77 -1.26 7.78
N GLU A 54 -7.06 -1.98 6.91
CA GLU A 54 -5.83 -1.56 6.25
C GLU A 54 -5.96 -1.68 4.72
N ASN A 55 -5.02 -1.08 3.98
CA ASN A 55 -4.88 -1.30 2.54
C ASN A 55 -4.32 -2.71 2.29
N LEU A 56 -5.06 -3.52 1.54
CA LEU A 56 -4.81 -4.96 1.41
C LEU A 56 -3.98 -5.32 0.18
N CYS A 57 -4.30 -4.75 -0.98
CA CYS A 57 -3.67 -5.10 -2.25
C CYS A 57 -3.66 -3.90 -3.18
N ALA A 58 -2.49 -3.61 -3.76
CA ALA A 58 -2.30 -2.57 -4.77
C ALA A 58 -2.04 -3.21 -6.14
N VAL A 59 -2.93 -2.99 -7.08
CA VAL A 59 -2.91 -3.54 -8.44
C VAL A 59 -2.69 -2.41 -9.45
N LEU A 60 -1.57 -2.47 -10.14
CA LEU A 60 -1.24 -1.57 -11.24
C LEU A 60 -1.98 -2.02 -12.50
N LYS A 61 -2.69 -1.07 -13.12
CA LYS A 61 -3.42 -1.28 -14.36
C LYS A 61 -2.86 -0.37 -15.45
N GLN A 62 -2.51 -0.97 -16.58
CA GLN A 62 -2.01 -0.27 -17.76
C GLN A 62 -2.78 -0.76 -18.97
N GLU A 63 -3.24 0.18 -19.79
CA GLU A 63 -3.97 -0.14 -21.01
C GLU A 63 -3.16 -1.07 -21.93
N GLY A 64 -3.77 -2.17 -22.35
CA GLY A 64 -3.12 -3.19 -23.19
C GLY A 64 -2.18 -4.15 -22.45
N GLN A 65 -2.07 -4.07 -21.12
CA GLN A 65 -1.26 -4.98 -20.30
C GLN A 65 -2.11 -5.72 -19.27
N GLN A 66 -1.58 -6.83 -18.76
CA GLN A 66 -2.22 -7.56 -17.68
C GLN A 66 -2.12 -6.79 -16.36
N ASP A 67 -3.20 -6.77 -15.59
CA ASP A 67 -3.23 -6.25 -14.23
C ASP A 67 -2.15 -6.92 -13.37
N LYS A 68 -1.34 -6.11 -12.67
CA LYS A 68 -0.22 -6.60 -11.87
C LYS A 68 -0.36 -6.17 -10.41
N ALA A 69 -0.47 -7.12 -9.49
CA ALA A 69 -0.32 -6.84 -8.07
C ALA A 69 1.13 -6.43 -7.79
N ILE A 70 1.31 -5.19 -7.31
CA ILE A 70 2.64 -4.60 -7.04
C ILE A 70 2.94 -4.47 -5.54
N ALA A 71 1.94 -4.61 -4.68
CA ALA A 71 2.07 -4.79 -3.24
C ALA A 71 0.83 -5.49 -2.68
N VAL A 72 1.01 -6.29 -1.63
CA VAL A 72 -0.08 -6.98 -0.95
C VAL A 72 0.32 -7.25 0.50
N VAL A 73 -0.67 -7.31 1.40
CA VAL A 73 -0.45 -7.73 2.79
C VAL A 73 0.36 -9.05 2.87
N PRO A 74 1.25 -9.21 3.86
CA PRO A 74 1.41 -8.37 5.06
C PRO A 74 2.23 -7.09 4.88
N ASP A 75 2.70 -6.74 3.67
CA ASP A 75 3.39 -5.47 3.48
C ASP A 75 2.43 -4.29 3.71
N ILE A 76 2.94 -3.23 4.34
CA ILE A 76 2.12 -2.09 4.72
C ILE A 76 2.02 -1.13 3.55
N ILE A 77 0.81 -0.93 3.03
CA ILE A 77 0.54 0.04 1.96
C ILE A 77 -0.01 1.33 2.57
N CYS A 78 0.69 2.43 2.37
CA CYS A 78 0.37 3.75 2.94
C CYS A 78 0.08 4.78 1.86
N PHE A 79 -0.93 5.62 2.10
CA PHE A 79 -1.23 6.78 1.28
C PHE A 79 -0.72 8.01 2.00
N LEU A 80 0.14 8.79 1.34
CA LEU A 80 0.69 10.03 1.87
C LEU A 80 0.16 11.21 1.06
N ASP A 81 -0.37 12.23 1.71
CA ASP A 81 -0.73 13.49 1.05
C ASP A 81 0.54 14.13 0.48
N ILE A 82 0.52 14.50 -0.80
CA ILE A 82 1.68 15.11 -1.47
C ILE A 82 2.02 16.50 -0.93
N ALA A 83 1.05 17.23 -0.40
CA ALA A 83 1.25 18.60 0.05
C ALA A 83 2.14 18.68 1.30
N ASN A 84 2.01 17.71 2.21
CA ASN A 84 2.67 17.75 3.53
C ASN A 84 3.31 16.42 3.96
N GLY A 85 3.14 15.34 3.19
CA GLY A 85 3.66 14.01 3.52
C GLY A 85 2.88 13.28 4.62
N ALA A 86 1.76 13.81 5.10
CA ALA A 86 0.98 13.21 6.17
C ALA A 86 0.30 11.90 5.71
N PRO A 87 0.29 10.85 6.54
CA PRO A 87 -0.41 9.63 6.23
C PRO A 87 -1.93 9.83 6.28
N LEU A 88 -2.64 9.19 5.35
CA LEU A 88 -4.10 9.23 5.26
C LEU A 88 -4.69 7.91 5.74
N GLY A 89 -5.64 7.99 6.65
CA GLY A 89 -6.48 6.86 7.05
C GLY A 89 -7.52 6.52 5.99
N ILE A 90 -8.09 5.32 6.05
CA ILE A 90 -9.12 4.86 5.09
C ILE A 90 -10.36 5.77 5.09
N SER A 91 -10.71 6.34 6.24
CA SER A 91 -11.78 7.34 6.37
C SER A 91 -11.50 8.64 5.61
N ASP A 92 -10.22 8.95 5.38
CA ASP A 92 -9.80 10.22 4.78
C ASP A 92 -9.84 10.18 3.25
N TYR A 93 -9.89 8.99 2.64
CA TYR A 93 -9.87 8.85 1.18
C TYR A 93 -11.07 9.53 0.53
N LYS A 94 -10.79 10.55 -0.28
CA LYS A 94 -11.77 11.38 -0.98
C LYS A 94 -11.33 11.61 -2.41
N PHE A 95 -12.30 11.73 -3.30
CA PHE A 95 -12.07 12.13 -4.69
C PHE A 95 -11.23 13.40 -4.75
N GLY A 96 -10.27 13.45 -5.67
CA GLY A 96 -9.45 14.63 -5.94
C GLY A 96 -8.20 14.77 -5.09
N LEU A 97 -8.05 13.98 -4.01
CA LEU A 97 -6.81 13.99 -3.22
C LEU A 97 -5.62 13.54 -4.06
N ARG A 98 -4.51 14.26 -3.92
CA ARG A 98 -3.24 13.99 -4.60
C ARG A 98 -2.30 13.30 -3.62
N VAL A 99 -1.90 12.08 -3.94
CA VAL A 99 -1.21 11.22 -2.98
C VAL A 99 0.01 10.55 -3.61
N SER A 100 0.98 10.23 -2.75
CA SER A 100 1.99 9.21 -3.02
C SER A 100 1.56 7.94 -2.31
N VAL A 101 1.48 6.82 -3.04
CA VAL A 101 1.24 5.50 -2.47
C VAL A 101 2.57 4.80 -2.32
N VAL A 102 2.89 4.38 -1.11
CA VAL A 102 4.15 3.72 -0.75
C VAL A 102 3.85 2.38 -0.10
N ALA A 103 4.77 1.43 -0.21
CA ALA A 103 4.70 0.19 0.55
C ALA A 103 5.96 -0.01 1.38
N LEU A 104 5.80 -0.56 2.57
CA LEU A 104 6.87 -0.93 3.49
C LEU A 104 6.88 -2.45 3.63
N ARG A 105 8.06 -3.04 3.46
CA ARG A 105 8.24 -4.49 3.58
C ARG A 105 7.91 -4.97 4.99
N ALA A 106 7.10 -6.01 5.09
CA ALA A 106 6.76 -6.63 6.36
C ALA A 106 7.99 -7.26 7.03
N PRO A 107 8.04 -7.29 8.37
CA PRO A 107 9.03 -8.06 9.10
C PRO A 107 9.04 -9.55 8.67
N PRO A 108 10.21 -10.22 8.58
CA PRO A 108 10.32 -11.59 8.06
C PRO A 108 9.42 -12.62 8.74
N ILE A 109 9.07 -12.41 10.01
CA ILE A 109 8.14 -13.27 10.75
C ILE A 109 6.76 -13.37 10.07
N TRP A 110 6.31 -12.32 9.41
CA TRP A 110 5.04 -12.28 8.67
C TRP A 110 5.11 -12.98 7.31
N ALA A 111 6.31 -13.12 6.74
CA ALA A 111 6.55 -13.85 5.49
C ALA A 111 6.67 -15.37 5.70
N THR A 112 6.68 -15.86 6.95
CA THR A 112 6.63 -17.29 7.25
C THR A 112 5.27 -17.90 6.89
N GLU A 113 5.20 -19.21 6.68
CA GLU A 113 3.92 -19.89 6.41
C GLU A 113 2.86 -19.57 7.48
N LYS A 114 3.23 -19.56 8.75
CA LYS A 114 2.33 -19.21 9.85
C LYS A 114 1.92 -17.74 9.79
N GLY A 115 2.85 -16.83 9.52
CA GLY A 115 2.57 -15.40 9.36
C GLY A 115 1.58 -15.13 8.22
N LEU A 116 1.80 -15.75 7.06
CA LEU A 116 0.94 -15.63 5.90
C LEU A 116 -0.44 -16.24 6.10
N LYS A 117 -0.55 -17.34 6.86
CA LYS A 117 -1.86 -17.88 7.26
C LYS A 117 -2.65 -16.93 8.17
N MET A 118 -1.98 -16.09 8.96
CA MET A 118 -2.63 -15.17 9.89
C MET A 118 -2.97 -13.82 9.26
N GLY A 119 -2.07 -13.26 8.45
CA GLY A 119 -2.21 -11.89 7.91
C GLY A 119 -1.71 -11.73 6.48
N GLY A 120 -1.55 -12.82 5.74
CA GLY A 120 -1.24 -12.79 4.31
C GLY A 120 -2.49 -12.71 3.43
N PRO A 121 -2.32 -12.73 2.10
CA PRO A 121 -3.41 -12.47 1.15
C PRO A 121 -4.62 -13.39 1.34
N SER A 122 -4.38 -14.68 1.56
CA SER A 122 -5.45 -15.68 1.74
C SER A 122 -6.28 -15.47 3.01
N ALA A 123 -5.68 -14.91 4.07
CA ALA A 123 -6.39 -14.58 5.31
C ALA A 123 -7.47 -13.49 5.09
N PHE A 124 -7.27 -12.64 4.08
CA PHE A 124 -8.22 -11.60 3.66
C PHE A 124 -9.09 -12.01 2.45
N GLY A 125 -9.00 -13.28 2.03
CA GLY A 125 -9.73 -13.81 0.89
C GLY A 125 -9.22 -13.33 -0.48
N LEU A 126 -7.96 -12.91 -0.57
CA LEU A 126 -7.32 -12.51 -1.82
C LEU A 126 -6.65 -13.71 -2.50
N ASN A 127 -6.89 -13.88 -3.80
CA ASN A 127 -6.23 -14.89 -4.63
C ASN A 127 -4.98 -14.31 -5.30
N VAL A 128 -4.00 -13.90 -4.48
CA VAL A 128 -2.74 -13.28 -4.92
C VAL A 128 -1.58 -13.93 -4.16
N GLU A 129 -0.49 -14.25 -4.86
CA GLU A 129 0.74 -14.74 -4.25
C GLU A 129 1.47 -13.58 -3.54
N TYR A 130 1.84 -13.77 -2.27
CA TYR A 130 2.63 -12.77 -1.55
C TYR A 130 4.08 -12.74 -2.07
N LYS A 131 4.51 -11.56 -2.51
CA LYS A 131 5.90 -11.25 -2.83
C LYS A 131 6.28 -9.98 -2.07
N PRO A 132 7.29 -10.02 -1.19
CA PRO A 132 7.72 -8.84 -0.45
C PRO A 132 8.08 -7.69 -1.39
N VAL A 133 7.69 -6.47 -1.03
CA VAL A 133 8.08 -5.26 -1.75
C VAL A 133 9.57 -4.96 -1.55
N GLY A 134 10.15 -4.34 -2.57
CA GLY A 134 11.57 -3.98 -2.58
C GLY A 134 12.48 -5.15 -2.96
N THR A 135 13.69 -4.81 -3.37
CA THR A 135 14.72 -5.79 -3.79
C THR A 135 15.81 -5.99 -2.73
N GLU A 136 15.88 -5.12 -1.73
CA GLU A 136 16.91 -5.16 -0.70
C GLU A 136 16.53 -6.10 0.45
N ALA A 137 17.54 -6.56 1.19
CA ALA A 137 17.32 -7.37 2.39
C ALA A 137 16.54 -6.56 3.43
N TYR A 138 15.70 -7.24 4.21
CA TYR A 138 15.00 -6.57 5.31
C TYR A 138 16.01 -6.11 6.37
N GLU A 139 15.98 -4.82 6.70
CA GLU A 139 16.68 -4.24 7.85
C GLU A 139 15.65 -3.88 8.93
N ALA A 140 15.90 -4.29 10.17
CA ALA A 140 15.01 -3.98 11.28
C ALA A 140 15.05 -2.47 11.58
N PRO A 141 13.89 -1.83 11.81
CA PRO A 141 13.86 -0.43 12.21
C PRO A 141 14.57 -0.26 13.56
N LYS A 142 15.28 0.86 13.71
CA LYS A 142 15.94 1.21 14.97
C LYS A 142 14.90 1.47 16.05
N SER A 143 15.13 0.95 17.26
CA SER A 143 14.23 1.19 18.39
C SER A 143 14.29 2.66 18.80
N VAL A 144 13.13 3.28 18.99
CA VAL A 144 13.04 4.67 19.50
C VAL A 144 13.72 4.78 20.87
N TRP A 145 13.60 3.74 21.71
CA TRP A 145 14.27 3.69 23.00
C TRP A 145 15.79 3.63 22.89
N GLU A 146 16.32 2.89 21.92
CA GLU A 146 17.77 2.86 21.66
C GLU A 146 18.28 4.19 21.11
N MET A 147 17.43 4.93 20.40
CA MET A 147 17.79 6.21 19.80
C MET A 147 17.73 7.38 20.79
N PHE A 148 16.76 7.37 21.72
CA PHE A 148 16.42 8.53 22.55
C PHE A 148 16.13 8.22 24.02
N GLY A 149 16.17 6.95 24.45
CA GLY A 149 15.77 6.52 25.81
C GLY A 149 16.85 6.68 26.88
N ALA A 150 17.98 7.31 26.55
CA ALA A 150 19.10 7.54 27.48
C ALA A 150 19.09 8.95 28.10
N GLU A 151 17.99 9.70 27.98
CA GLU A 151 17.76 10.95 28.70
C GLU A 151 16.93 10.74 29.98
#